data_AF-A0A7L5E4J9-F1
#
_entry.id   AF-A0A7L5E4J9-F1
#
_cell.length_a   1.000
_cell.length_b   1.000
_cell.length_c   1.000
_cell.angle_alpha   90.00
_cell.angle_beta   90.00
_cell.angle_gamma   90.00
#
_symmetry.space_group_name_H-M   'P 1'
#
loop_
_entity.id
_entity.type
_entity.pdbx_description
1 polymer ?
#
loop_
_entity_poly.entity_id
_entity_poly.type
_entity_poly.pdbx_seq_one_letter_code
_entity_poly.pdbx_strand_id
1 'polypeptide(L)' 'MSAKFFYLFMVGGTIAFGLLVYKLFTAHTATKFGTLLDDLIAMLILYYLAYKVYHEKKDNEMM' A
#
# COMPACT_ATOMS: atom_id res chain seq x y z
N MET A 1 -0.66 -5.84 -16.62
CA MET A 1 0.18 -6.59 -15.63
C MET A 1 -0.47 -7.93 -15.26
N SER A 2 0.29 -8.98 -14.91
CA SER A 2 -0.29 -10.27 -14.47
C SER A 2 -1.13 -10.10 -13.19
N ALA A 3 -2.30 -10.74 -13.12
CA ALA A 3 -3.22 -10.68 -11.97
C ALA A 3 -2.56 -11.07 -10.63
N LYS A 4 -1.44 -11.82 -10.68
CA LYS A 4 -0.64 -12.16 -9.49
C LYS A 4 -0.04 -10.93 -8.80
N PHE A 5 0.31 -9.89 -9.57
CA PHE A 5 0.84 -8.64 -9.01
C PHE A 5 -0.24 -7.80 -8.33
N PHE A 6 -1.50 -7.89 -8.76
CA PHE A 6 -2.61 -7.22 -8.09
C PHE A 6 -2.72 -7.64 -6.62
N TYR A 7 -2.76 -8.96 -6.38
CA TYR A 7 -2.81 -9.51 -5.03
C TYR A 7 -1.56 -9.16 -4.23
N LEU A 8 -0.38 -9.14 -4.85
CA LEU A 8 0.86 -8.75 -4.19
C LEU A 8 0.80 -7.30 -3.67
N PHE A 9 0.33 -6.36 -4.49
CA PHE A 9 0.21 -4.95 -4.10
C PHE A 9 -0.93 -4.72 -3.10
N MET A 10 -2.03 -5.47 -3.21
CA MET A 10 -3.15 -5.37 -2.27
C MET A 10 -2.76 -5.90 -0.87
N VAL A 11 -2.11 -7.07 -0.81
CA VAL A 11 -1.61 -7.65 0.44
C VAL A 11 -0.47 -6.78 1.00
N GLY A 12 0.45 -6.32 0.15
CA GLY A 12 1.53 -5.40 0.55
C GLY A 12 1.00 -4.08 1.13
N GLY A 13 -0.02 -3.48 0.51
CA GLY A 13 -0.67 -2.27 1.02
C GLY A 13 -1.37 -2.49 2.36
N THR A 14 -1.99 -3.66 2.56
CA THR A 14 -2.65 -4.02 3.83
C THR A 14 -1.63 -4.21 4.95
N ILE A 15 -0.49 -4.86 4.67
CA ILE A 15 0.62 -5.02 5.63
C ILE A 15 1.23 -3.65 5.98
N ALA A 16 1.47 -2.80 4.98
CA ALA A 16 2.00 -1.45 5.18
C ALA A 16 1.05 -0.59 6.04
N PHE A 17 -0.25 -0.70 5.82
CA PHE A 17 -1.26 -0.04 6.66
C PHE A 17 -1.23 -0.55 8.10
N GLY A 18 -1.15 -1.87 8.31
CA GLY A 18 -1.02 -2.45 9.65
C GLY A 18 0.22 -1.98 10.39
N LEU A 19 1.36 -1.86 9.70
CA LEU A 19 2.60 -1.31 10.24
C LEU A 19 2.47 0.18 10.61
N LEU A 20 1.79 0.96 9.78
CA LEU A 20 1.53 2.38 10.03
C LEU A 20 0.64 2.55 11.28
N VAL A 21 -0.44 1.77 11.37
CA VAL A 21 -1.33 1.76 12.55
C VAL A 21 -0.58 1.32 13.80
N TYR A 22 0.23 0.26 13.71
CA TYR A 22 1.06 -0.19 14.83
C TYR A 22 2.04 0.90 15.28
N LYS A 23 2.73 1.58 14.34
CA LYS A 23 3.61 2.71 14.65
C LYS A 23 2.84 3.87 15.28
N LEU A 24 1.62 4.15 14.83
CA LEU A 24 0.76 5.20 15.40
C LEU A 24 0.41 4.91 16.87
N PHE A 25 0.05 3.66 17.18
CA PHE A 25 -0.31 3.24 18.55
C PHE A 25 0.92 3.10 19.47
N THR A 26 2.07 2.72 18.92
CA THR A 26 3.31 2.57 19.69
C THR A 26 4.12 3.87 19.79
N ALA A 27 3.68 4.95 19.13
CA ALA A 27 4.36 6.25 19.09
C ALA A 27 4.43 7.03 20.41
N HIS A 28 4.12 6.40 21.55
CA HIS A 28 4.48 6.96 22.85
C HIS A 28 5.99 7.15 23.04
N THR A 29 6.82 6.52 22.21
CA THR A 29 8.28 6.64 22.28
C THR A 29 8.85 7.29 21.03
N ALA A 30 8.91 8.62 21.01
CA ALA A 30 9.78 9.44 20.15
C ALA A 30 9.95 9.00 18.68
N THR A 31 8.89 8.48 18.05
CA THR A 31 8.96 8.10 16.63
C THR A 31 9.17 9.36 15.82
N LYS A 32 10.32 9.44 15.12
CA LYS A 32 10.66 10.59 14.29
C LYS A 32 9.56 10.78 13.25
N PHE A 33 8.89 11.93 13.24
CA PHE A 33 7.81 12.27 12.30
C PHE A 33 8.14 11.92 10.83
N GLY A 34 9.41 11.98 10.44
CA GLY A 34 9.88 11.57 9.11
C GLY A 34 9.59 10.12 8.75
N THR A 35 9.76 9.17 9.68
CA THR A 35 9.52 7.74 9.36
C THR A 35 8.04 7.43 9.16
N LEU A 36 7.15 8.16 9.82
CA LEU A 36 5.69 8.05 9.63
C LEU A 36 5.28 8.52 8.24
N LEU A 37 5.89 9.60 7.73
CA LEU A 37 5.66 10.09 6.37
C LEU A 37 6.15 9.09 5.32
N ASP A 38 7.32 8.49 5.51
CA ASP A 38 7.86 7.49 4.59
C ASP A 38 6.94 6.25 4.50
N ASP A 39 6.44 5.75 5.64
CA ASP A 39 5.50 4.62 5.66
C ASP A 39 4.18 4.98 4.95
N LEU A 40 3.70 6.21 5.14
CA LEU A 40 2.45 6.70 4.55
C LEU A 40 2.58 6.84 3.02
N ILE A 41 3.72 7.32 2.54
CA ILE A 41 4.05 7.38 1.12
C ILE A 41 4.14 5.96 0.53
N ALA A 42 4.83 5.04 1.21
CA ALA A 42 4.96 3.66 0.75
C ALA A 42 3.59 2.96 0.67
N MET A 43 2.72 3.17 1.65
CA MET A 43 1.34 2.68 1.64
C MET A 43 0.57 3.24 0.42
N LEU A 44 0.62 4.55 0.19
CA LEU A 44 -0.08 5.19 -0.93
C LEU A 44 0.41 4.67 -2.28
N ILE A 45 1.72 4.47 -2.46
CA ILE A 45 2.29 3.92 -3.70
C ILE A 45 1.80 2.49 -3.94
N LEU A 46 1.77 1.65 -2.91
CA LEU A 46 1.30 0.26 -3.03
C LEU A 46 -0.19 0.20 -3.39
N TYR A 47 -1.02 1.02 -2.75
CA TYR A 47 -2.45 1.11 -3.10
C TYR A 47 -2.68 1.71 -4.49
N TYR A 48 -1.89 2.70 -4.91
CA TYR A 48 -1.95 3.25 -6.25
C TYR A 48 -1.57 2.21 -7.32
N LEU A 49 -0.51 1.43 -7.09
CA LEU A 49 -0.11 0.34 -7.97
C LEU A 49 -1.19 -0.75 -8.03
N ALA A 50 -1.80 -1.10 -6.90
CA ALA A 50 -2.94 -2.03 -6.86
C ALA A 50 -4.11 -1.50 -7.70
N TYR A 51 -4.49 -0.23 -7.54
CA TYR A 51 -5.55 0.41 -8.32
C TYR A 51 -5.24 0.44 -9.82
N LYS A 52 -4.01 0.78 -10.20
CA LYS A 52 -3.58 0.79 -11.60
C LYS A 52 -3.65 -0.62 -12.21
N VAL A 53 -3.18 -1.64 -11.50
CA VAL A 53 -3.26 -3.04 -11.96
C VAL A 53 -4.72 -3.50 -12.11
N TYR A 54 -5.60 -3.10 -11.19
CA TYR A 54 -7.03 -3.40 -11.28
C TYR A 54 -7.65 -2.79 -12.52
N HIS A 55 -7.36 -1.51 -12.80
CA HIS A 55 -7.85 -0.84 -13.99
C HIS A 55 -7.29 -1.44 -15.28
N GLU A 56 -6.00 -1.76 -15.33
CA GLU A 56 -5.42 -2.48 -16.48
C GLU A 56 -6.09 -3.85 -16.70
N LYS A 57 -6.40 -4.59 -15.64
CA LYS A 57 -7.10 -5.87 -15.76
C LYS A 57 -8.51 -5.68 -16.31
N LYS A 58 -9.22 -4.65 -15.82
CA LYS A 58 -10.60 -4.35 -16.23
C LYS A 58 -10.68 -3.86 -17.68
N ASP A 59 -9.71 -3.08 -18.15
CA ASP A 59 -9.64 -2.65 -19.56
C ASP A 59 -9.37 -3.82 -20.51
N ASN A 60 -8.55 -4.77 -20.09
CA ASN A 60 -8.24 -5.97 -20.88
C ASN A 60 -9.37 -7.02 -20.87
N GLU A 61 -10.34 -6.89 -19.94
CA GLU A 61 -11.58 -7.69 -19.91
C GLU A 61 -12.71 -7.04 -20.73
N MET A 62 -12.55 -5.78 -21.16
CA MET A 62 -13.49 -5.06 -22.02
C MET A 62 -13.04 -5.00 -23.50
N MET A 63 -11.91 -5.65 -23.84
CA MET A 63 -11.53 -6.03 -25.20
C MET A 63 -11.78 -7.52 -25.42
#